data_AF-A0A8T1EY79-F1
#
_entry.id   AF-A0A8T1EY79-F1
#
_cell.length_a   1.000
_cell.length_b   1.000
_cell.length_c   1.000
_cell.angle_alpha   90.00
_cell.angle_beta   90.00
_cell.angle_gamma   90.00
#
_symmetry.space_group_name_H-M   'P 1'
#
loop_
_entity.id
_entity.type
_entity.pdbx_description
1 polymer ?
#
loop_
_entity_poly.entity_id
_entity_poly.type
_entity_poly.pdbx_seq_one_letter_code
_entity_poly.pdbx_strand_id
1 'polypeptide(L)'
;MRAHISKEVKAKCAARNVSMCVIPGGLTPYLQAGDIGIYKTFKDLLYMEINAWKESDKVEYTRFSNPRMPSVEVVCGWVKKAWCDTDCETVANSVAAAGFADHCMDWHVAWHDVYGDRFREKWEASGEAEQDEGDFNLDELHDALDDIALIDE
;
A
#
# COMPACT_ATOMS: atom_id res chain seq x y z
N MET A 1 9.41 15.55 -1.70
CA MET A 1 8.15 15.95 -2.40
C MET A 1 7.04 14.99 -1.97
N ARG A 2 6.13 15.41 -1.08
CA ARG A 2 4.97 14.58 -0.65
C ARG A 2 3.69 15.09 -1.32
N ALA A 3 3.55 14.86 -2.63
CA ALA A 3 2.44 15.42 -3.41
C ALA A 3 1.05 14.92 -2.92
N HIS A 4 0.99 13.69 -2.40
CA HIS A 4 -0.24 13.04 -1.94
C HIS A 4 -0.82 13.63 -0.63
N ILE A 5 -0.07 14.43 0.12
CA ILE A 5 -0.57 15.15 1.33
C ILE A 5 -0.74 16.66 1.12
N SER A 6 -0.61 17.13 -0.13
CA SER A 6 -0.75 18.55 -0.44
C SER A 6 -2.14 19.08 -0.07
N LYS A 7 -2.23 20.38 0.26
CA LYS A 7 -3.51 21.04 0.58
C LYS A 7 -4.54 20.88 -0.53
N GLU A 8 -4.08 20.91 -1.79
CA GLU A 8 -4.95 20.71 -2.96
C GLU A 8 -5.56 19.30 -3.01
N VAL A 9 -4.75 18.27 -2.73
CA VAL A 9 -5.24 16.87 -2.70
C VAL A 9 -6.20 16.68 -1.53
N LYS A 10 -5.84 17.14 -0.32
CA LYS A 10 -6.73 17.09 0.86
C LYS A 10 -8.08 17.75 0.57
N ALA A 11 -8.09 18.94 -0.02
CA ALA A 11 -9.31 19.66 -0.39
C ALA A 11 -10.16 18.91 -1.43
N LYS A 12 -9.53 18.30 -2.44
CA LYS A 12 -10.23 17.50 -3.46
C LYS A 12 -10.87 16.23 -2.87
N CYS A 13 -10.20 15.56 -1.94
CA CYS A 13 -10.73 14.39 -1.24
C CYS A 13 -11.90 14.77 -0.33
N ALA A 14 -11.75 15.85 0.45
CA ALA A 14 -12.83 16.38 1.29
C ALA A 14 -14.08 16.74 0.47
N ALA A 15 -13.91 17.40 -0.68
CA ALA A 15 -15.03 17.73 -1.58
C ALA A 15 -15.76 16.49 -2.16
N ARG A 16 -15.16 15.30 -2.05
CA ARG A 16 -15.73 14.02 -2.50
C ARG A 16 -16.16 13.11 -1.34
N ASN A 17 -16.17 13.62 -0.10
CA ASN A 17 -16.39 12.82 1.12
C ASN A 17 -15.47 11.61 1.23
N VAL A 18 -14.21 11.77 0.81
CA VAL A 18 -13.17 10.74 0.96
C VAL A 18 -12.27 11.12 2.13
N SER A 19 -12.37 10.37 3.22
CA SER A 19 -11.45 10.48 4.35
C SER A 19 -10.07 10.00 3.94
N MET A 20 -9.04 10.72 4.38
CA MET A 20 -7.64 10.40 4.10
C MET A 20 -6.94 9.99 5.39
N CYS A 21 -6.18 8.90 5.34
CA CYS A 21 -5.26 8.49 6.39
C CYS A 21 -3.83 8.49 5.83
N VAL A 22 -2.86 8.98 6.61
CA VAL A 22 -1.45 8.97 6.24
C VAL A 22 -0.77 7.82 6.95
N ILE A 23 -0.15 6.93 6.18
CA ILE A 23 0.62 5.81 6.71
C ILE A 23 2.03 6.30 7.03
N PRO A 24 2.51 6.14 8.28
CA PRO A 24 3.88 6.49 8.64
C PRO A 24 4.92 5.74 7.80
N GLY A 25 6.10 6.36 7.65
CA GLY A 25 7.23 5.71 7.00
C GLY A 25 7.59 4.39 7.68
N GLY A 26 7.93 3.36 6.90
CA GLY A 26 8.27 2.03 7.41
C GLY A 26 7.08 1.14 7.75
N LEU A 27 5.85 1.67 7.83
CA LEU A 27 4.65 0.90 8.17
C LEU A 27 3.81 0.45 6.96
N THR A 28 4.21 0.80 5.73
CA THR A 28 3.47 0.38 4.53
C THR A 28 3.30 -1.15 4.42
N PRO A 29 4.26 -2.02 4.79
CA PRO A 29 4.06 -3.47 4.72
C PRO A 29 3.01 -4.02 5.72
N TYR A 30 2.56 -3.20 6.67
CA TYR A 30 1.65 -3.61 7.75
C TYR A 30 0.30 -2.90 7.69
N LEU A 31 0.25 -1.69 7.12
CA LEU A 31 -0.93 -0.83 7.10
C LEU A 31 -1.45 -0.54 5.68
N GLN A 32 -0.69 -0.86 4.63
CA GLN A 32 -1.11 -0.60 3.25
C GLN A 32 -1.42 -1.91 2.54
N ALA A 33 -2.71 -2.16 2.26
CA ALA A 33 -3.18 -3.36 1.54
C ALA A 33 -2.39 -3.62 0.23
N GLY A 34 -2.02 -2.54 -0.47
CA GLY A 34 -1.15 -2.56 -1.64
C GLY A 34 0.15 -3.34 -1.40
N ASP A 35 0.91 -2.94 -0.37
CA ASP A 35 2.21 -3.53 -0.05
C ASP A 35 2.11 -4.84 0.74
N ILE A 36 1.00 -5.05 1.45
CA ILE A 36 0.71 -6.30 2.18
C ILE A 36 0.61 -7.50 1.22
N GLY A 37 -0.12 -7.36 0.11
CA GLY A 37 -0.37 -8.52 -0.76
C GLY A 37 -0.65 -8.17 -2.22
N ILE A 38 -1.45 -7.13 -2.48
CA ILE A 38 -1.95 -6.82 -3.83
C ILE A 38 -0.80 -6.64 -4.83
N TYR A 39 0.21 -5.83 -4.48
CA TYR A 39 1.31 -5.52 -5.39
C TYR A 39 2.23 -6.71 -5.63
N LYS A 40 2.34 -7.66 -4.70
CA LYS A 40 3.11 -8.88 -4.93
C LYS A 40 2.46 -9.69 -6.06
N THR A 41 1.20 -10.06 -5.88
CA THR A 41 0.44 -10.84 -6.86
C THR A 41 0.38 -10.14 -8.22
N PHE A 42 0.08 -8.83 -8.23
CA PHE A 42 0.05 -8.05 -9.45
C PHE A 42 1.42 -8.04 -10.18
N LYS A 43 2.53 -7.86 -9.45
CA LYS A 43 3.87 -7.84 -10.04
C LYS A 43 4.27 -9.20 -10.58
N ASP A 44 3.90 -10.30 -9.91
CA ASP A 44 4.18 -11.65 -10.37
C ASP A 44 3.45 -11.94 -11.70
N LEU A 45 2.16 -11.56 -11.80
CA LEU A 45 1.38 -11.67 -13.04
C LEU A 45 1.94 -10.79 -14.16
N LEU A 46 2.32 -9.55 -13.85
CA LEU A 46 2.95 -8.65 -14.82
C LEU A 46 4.30 -9.21 -15.30
N TYR A 47 5.07 -9.83 -14.41
CA TYR A 47 6.34 -10.46 -14.75
C TYR A 47 6.17 -11.63 -15.72
N MET A 48 5.09 -12.42 -15.57
CA MET A 48 4.76 -13.47 -16.53
C MET A 48 4.49 -12.92 -17.93
N GLU A 49 3.71 -11.84 -18.06
CA GLU A 49 3.46 -11.19 -19.35
C GLU A 49 4.75 -10.66 -20.00
N ILE A 50 5.62 -10.04 -19.20
CA ILE A 50 6.91 -9.53 -19.66
C ILE A 50 7.80 -10.67 -20.16
N ASN A 51 7.87 -11.79 -19.46
CA ASN A 51 8.69 -12.93 -19.87
C ASN A 51 8.13 -13.63 -21.10
N ALA A 52 6.80 -13.84 -21.16
CA ALA A 52 6.15 -14.39 -22.35
C ALA A 52 6.43 -13.53 -23.59
N TRP A 53 6.45 -12.19 -23.44
CA TRP A 53 6.87 -11.31 -24.52
C TRP A 53 8.35 -11.46 -24.87
N LYS A 54 9.25 -11.50 -23.88
CA LYS A 54 10.70 -11.68 -24.11
C LYS A 54 11.04 -12.98 -24.85
N GLU A 55 10.27 -14.03 -24.60
CA GLU A 55 10.43 -15.36 -25.21
C GLU A 55 9.72 -15.49 -26.56
N SER A 56 8.91 -14.49 -26.95
CA SER A 56 8.17 -14.48 -28.22
C SER A 56 9.00 -13.93 -29.38
N ASP A 57 8.48 -14.12 -30.59
CA ASP A 57 8.97 -13.51 -31.83
C ASP A 57 8.61 -12.02 -31.97
N LYS A 58 7.89 -11.44 -31.00
CA LYS A 58 7.44 -10.05 -30.99
C LYS A 58 8.48 -9.07 -30.46
N VAL A 59 9.64 -9.55 -30.00
CA VAL A 59 10.74 -8.70 -29.55
C VAL A 59 11.44 -8.14 -30.79
N GLU A 60 11.36 -6.83 -30.96
CA GLU A 60 12.17 -6.16 -31.98
C GLU A 60 13.56 -5.86 -31.44
N TYR A 61 14.56 -5.85 -32.31
CA TYR A 61 15.94 -5.58 -31.94
C TYR A 61 16.46 -4.31 -32.64
N THR A 62 17.35 -3.61 -31.96
CA THR A 62 18.11 -2.50 -32.55
C THR A 62 19.18 -3.04 -33.50
N ARG A 63 19.80 -2.16 -34.30
CA ARG A 63 20.93 -2.51 -35.18
C ARG A 63 22.09 -3.19 -34.44
N PHE A 64 22.23 -2.93 -33.14
CA PHE A 64 23.27 -3.51 -32.28
C PHE A 64 22.78 -4.74 -31.51
N SER A 65 21.69 -5.37 -31.95
CA SER A 65 21.11 -6.58 -31.33
C SER A 65 20.63 -6.42 -29.88
N ASN A 66 20.38 -5.18 -29.41
CA ASN A 66 19.71 -4.95 -28.14
C ASN A 66 18.18 -5.01 -28.33
N PRO A 67 17.42 -5.65 -27.41
CA PRO A 67 15.96 -5.61 -27.42
C PRO A 67 15.43 -4.18 -27.39
N ARG A 68 14.44 -3.88 -28.22
CA ARG A 68 13.67 -2.64 -28.16
C ARG A 68 12.62 -2.75 -27.07
N MET A 69 12.32 -1.62 -26.46
CA MET A 69 11.22 -1.55 -25.51
C MET A 69 9.89 -1.87 -26.20
N PRO A 70 8.97 -2.60 -25.54
CA PRO A 70 7.61 -2.75 -26.03
C PRO A 70 6.92 -1.38 -26.12
N SER A 71 5.92 -1.27 -27.00
CA SER A 71 5.12 -0.06 -27.10
C SER A 71 4.31 0.18 -25.82
N VAL A 72 3.93 1.43 -25.58
CA VAL A 72 3.07 1.79 -24.44
C VAL A 72 1.76 1.01 -24.48
N GLU A 73 1.18 0.80 -25.66
CA GLU A 73 -0.06 0.03 -25.83
C GLU A 73 0.09 -1.42 -25.37
N VAL A 74 1.20 -2.07 -25.71
CA VAL A 74 1.51 -3.44 -25.27
C VAL A 74 1.65 -3.49 -23.75
N VAL A 75 2.39 -2.55 -23.16
CA VAL A 75 2.56 -2.47 -21.70
C VAL A 75 1.22 -2.22 -20.98
N CYS A 76 0.38 -1.31 -21.51
CA CYS A 76 -0.96 -1.09 -20.98
C CYS A 76 -1.83 -2.35 -21.04
N GLY A 77 -1.69 -3.15 -22.11
CA GLY A 77 -2.33 -4.46 -22.22
C GLY A 77 -1.92 -5.40 -21.09
N TRP A 78 -0.63 -5.51 -20.80
CA TRP A 78 -0.12 -6.34 -19.71
C TRP A 78 -0.59 -5.86 -18.34
N VAL A 79 -0.52 -4.56 -18.08
CA VAL A 79 -1.00 -3.97 -16.81
C VAL A 79 -2.49 -4.23 -16.62
N LYS A 80 -3.30 -4.03 -17.66
CA LYS A 80 -4.74 -4.32 -17.62
C LYS A 80 -4.99 -5.80 -17.33
N LYS A 81 -4.31 -6.70 -18.04
CA LYS A 81 -4.45 -8.14 -17.85
C LYS A 81 -4.04 -8.57 -16.45
N ALA A 82 -2.87 -8.13 -15.96
CA ALA A 82 -2.40 -8.44 -14.61
C ALA A 82 -3.38 -7.96 -13.53
N TRP A 83 -4.01 -6.79 -13.70
CA TRP A 83 -5.08 -6.33 -12.80
C TRP A 83 -6.33 -7.19 -12.87
N CYS A 84 -6.78 -7.58 -14.08
CA CYS A 84 -7.94 -8.46 -14.24
C CYS A 84 -7.70 -9.88 -13.67
N ASP A 85 -6.47 -10.36 -13.77
CA ASP A 85 -6.07 -11.68 -13.29
C ASP A 85 -5.71 -11.67 -11.79
N THR A 86 -5.56 -10.49 -11.18
CA THR A 86 -5.36 -10.37 -9.73
C THR A 86 -6.65 -10.75 -9.03
N ASP A 87 -6.59 -11.82 -8.25
CA ASP A 87 -7.74 -12.40 -7.59
C ASP A 87 -8.39 -11.45 -6.57
N CYS A 88 -9.73 -11.44 -6.55
CA CYS A 88 -10.50 -10.57 -5.66
C CYS A 88 -10.33 -10.96 -4.18
N GLU A 89 -10.12 -12.24 -3.88
CA GLU A 89 -9.86 -12.71 -2.52
C GLU A 89 -8.53 -12.15 -2.00
N THR A 90 -7.50 -12.13 -2.85
CA THR A 90 -6.21 -11.48 -2.53
C THR A 90 -6.41 -10.01 -2.14
N VAL A 91 -7.23 -9.28 -2.88
CA VAL A 91 -7.54 -7.87 -2.58
C VAL A 91 -8.29 -7.76 -1.25
N ALA A 92 -9.35 -8.54 -1.06
CA ALA A 92 -10.15 -8.53 0.16
C ALA A 92 -9.32 -8.87 1.40
N ASN A 93 -8.52 -9.94 1.33
CA ASN A 93 -7.64 -10.39 2.42
C ASN A 93 -6.55 -9.34 2.72
N SER A 94 -5.99 -8.69 1.70
CA SER A 94 -5.00 -7.63 1.91
C SER A 94 -5.60 -6.40 2.59
N VAL A 95 -6.85 -6.04 2.26
CA VAL A 95 -7.58 -4.95 2.91
C VAL A 95 -7.93 -5.31 4.35
N ALA A 96 -8.44 -6.52 4.59
CA ALA A 96 -8.74 -7.01 5.92
C ALA A 96 -7.49 -6.95 6.83
N ALA A 97 -6.36 -7.47 6.34
CA ALA A 97 -5.08 -7.46 7.05
C ALA A 97 -4.50 -6.05 7.28
N ALA A 98 -4.93 -5.05 6.51
CA ALA A 98 -4.49 -3.65 6.65
C ALA A 98 -5.22 -2.88 7.76
N GLY A 99 -6.13 -3.50 8.51
CA GLY A 99 -6.87 -2.83 9.57
C GLY A 99 -8.39 -2.83 9.42
N PHE A 100 -8.94 -3.67 8.53
CA PHE A 100 -10.38 -3.66 8.20
C PHE A 100 -11.06 -5.01 8.46
N ALA A 101 -10.36 -5.99 9.04
CA ALA A 101 -10.98 -7.21 9.55
C ALA A 101 -11.70 -6.96 10.88
N ASP A 102 -12.66 -7.82 11.22
CA ASP A 102 -13.44 -7.72 12.47
C ASP A 102 -12.55 -7.87 13.72
N HIS A 103 -11.54 -8.75 13.66
CA HIS A 103 -10.62 -8.97 14.77
C HIS A 103 -9.26 -8.33 14.48
N CYS A 104 -8.78 -7.50 15.42
CA CYS A 104 -7.45 -6.88 15.32
C CYS A 104 -6.28 -7.87 15.20
N MET A 105 -6.46 -9.12 15.62
CA MET A 105 -5.44 -10.18 15.47
C MET A 105 -5.27 -10.63 14.02
N ASP A 106 -6.23 -10.33 13.15
CA ASP A 106 -6.10 -10.57 11.71
C ASP A 106 -5.33 -9.44 11.01
N TRP A 107 -4.97 -8.37 11.72
CA TRP A 107 -4.25 -7.23 11.16
C TRP A 107 -2.75 -7.46 11.27
N HIS A 108 -2.00 -7.13 10.22
CA HIS A 108 -0.55 -7.35 10.20
C HIS A 108 0.19 -6.54 11.27
N VAL A 109 -0.28 -5.33 11.60
CA VAL A 109 0.35 -4.49 12.63
C VAL A 109 0.31 -5.13 14.02
N ALA A 110 -0.68 -5.98 14.31
CA ALA A 110 -0.80 -6.67 15.59
C ALA A 110 0.35 -7.65 15.83
N TRP A 111 1.01 -8.12 14.78
CA TRP A 111 2.14 -9.05 14.85
C TRP A 111 3.49 -8.39 14.56
N HIS A 112 3.53 -7.06 14.47
CA HIS A 112 4.79 -6.34 14.32
C HIS A 112 5.69 -6.59 15.54
N ASP A 113 6.96 -6.90 15.30
CA ASP A 113 7.95 -7.23 16.32
C ASP A 113 8.18 -6.12 17.37
N VAL A 114 8.21 -4.86 16.94
CA VAL A 114 8.37 -3.70 17.82
C VAL A 114 7.03 -3.16 18.34
N TYR A 115 6.03 -3.02 17.46
CA TYR A 115 4.79 -2.29 17.78
C TYR A 115 3.61 -3.18 18.16
N GLY A 116 3.65 -4.48 17.85
CA GLY A 116 2.50 -5.37 17.96
C GLY A 116 1.97 -5.49 19.38
N ASP A 117 2.86 -5.72 20.37
CA ASP A 117 2.46 -5.85 21.77
C ASP A 117 1.76 -4.60 22.29
N ARG A 118 2.38 -3.43 22.08
CA ARG A 118 1.81 -2.13 22.47
C ARG A 118 0.51 -1.83 21.73
N PHE A 119 0.44 -2.18 20.46
CA PHE A 119 -0.77 -2.01 19.66
C PHE A 119 -1.92 -2.82 20.26
N ARG A 120 -1.71 -4.12 20.55
CA ARG A 120 -2.75 -5.00 21.10
C ARG A 120 -3.22 -4.51 22.47
N GLU A 121 -2.29 -4.16 23.36
CA GLU A 121 -2.62 -3.59 24.68
C GLU A 121 -3.48 -2.33 24.58
N LYS A 122 -3.12 -1.40 23.68
CA LYS A 122 -3.85 -0.13 23.49
C LYS A 122 -5.20 -0.34 22.81
N TRP A 123 -5.27 -1.25 21.84
CA TRP A 123 -6.50 -1.55 21.12
C TRP A 123 -7.55 -2.17 22.06
N GLU A 124 -7.16 -3.14 22.88
CA GLU A 124 -8.03 -3.77 23.87
C GLU A 124 -8.52 -2.77 24.92
N ALA A 125 -7.63 -1.90 25.40
CA ALA A 125 -8.02 -0.83 26.33
C ALA A 125 -8.98 0.20 25.71
N SER A 126 -8.91 0.43 24.39
CA SER A 126 -9.81 1.36 23.68
C SER A 126 -11.20 0.80 23.42
N GLY A 127 -11.35 -0.53 23.32
CA GLY A 127 -12.64 -1.20 23.19
C GLY A 127 -13.56 -1.06 24.41
N GLU A 128 -13.01 -0.64 25.56
CA GLU A 128 -13.78 -0.33 26.78
C GLU A 128 -14.26 1.14 26.84
N ALA A 129 -13.79 2.00 25.92
CA ALA A 129 -14.02 3.44 25.92
C ALA A 129 -14.57 3.92 24.56
N GLU A 130 -15.72 3.42 24.12
CA GLU A 130 -16.43 4.02 22.99
C GLU A 130 -17.03 5.38 23.37
N GLN A 131 -16.35 6.46 22.96
CA GLN A 131 -16.87 7.66 22.31
C GLN A 131 -15.89 8.82 22.51
N ASP A 132 -14.99 8.99 21.56
CA ASP A 132 -14.63 10.33 21.12
C ASP A 132 -14.28 10.24 19.64
N GLU A 133 -15.11 10.81 18.77
CA GLU A 133 -14.65 11.22 17.45
C GLU A 133 -13.68 12.40 17.64
N GLY A 134 -12.53 12.10 18.22
CA GLY A 134 -11.40 13.01 18.31
C GLY A 134 -10.87 13.21 16.91
N ASP A 135 -11.09 14.41 16.36
CA ASP A 135 -10.46 14.91 15.15
C ASP A 135 -8.97 14.50 15.15
N PHE A 136 -8.65 13.46 14.39
CA PHE A 136 -7.29 12.90 14.34
C PHE A 136 -6.42 13.94 13.64
N ASN A 137 -5.78 14.80 14.44
CA ASN A 137 -4.98 15.91 13.95
C ASN A 137 -3.74 15.38 13.22
N LEU A 138 -3.89 15.18 11.92
CA LEU A 138 -2.88 14.64 11.02
C LEU A 138 -1.60 15.50 10.98
N ASP A 139 -1.71 16.79 11.32
CA ASP A 139 -0.58 17.70 11.36
C ASP A 139 0.25 17.50 12.65
N GLU A 140 -0.37 17.13 13.77
CA GLU A 140 0.31 16.85 15.06
C GLU A 140 1.04 15.50 15.06
N LEU A 141 0.50 14.49 14.36
CA LEU A 141 1.17 13.18 14.17
C LEU A 141 2.42 13.29 13.28
N HIS A 142 2.41 14.23 12.32
CA HIS A 142 3.55 14.47 11.43
C HIS A 142 4.71 15.09 12.22
N ASP A 143 4.43 16.07 13.06
CA ASP A 143 5.43 16.72 13.91
C ASP A 143 6.01 15.74 14.95
N ALA A 144 5.18 14.88 15.54
CA ALA A 144 5.61 13.90 16.54
C ALA A 144 6.55 12.79 15.99
N LEU A 145 6.49 12.49 14.68
CA LEU A 145 7.32 11.46 14.05
C LEU A 145 8.65 11.99 13.51
N ASP A 146 8.73 13.28 13.19
CA ASP A 146 10.00 13.93 12.82
C ASP A 146 10.91 14.14 14.06
N ASP A 147 10.34 14.15 15.27
CA ASP A 147 11.07 14.31 16.54
C ASP A 147 11.66 12.99 17.11
N ILE A 148 11.36 11.83 16.52
CA ILE A 148 12.01 10.56 16.90
C ILE A 148 13.37 10.46 16.19
N ALA A 149 14.28 11.35 16.57
CA ALA A 149 15.70 11.12 16.37
C ALA A 149 16.10 9.87 17.18
N LEU A 150 16.61 8.87 16.46
CA LEU A 150 17.25 7.69 17.04
C LEU A 150 18.24 8.13 18.12
N ILE A 151 17.98 7.72 19.36
CA ILE A 151 18.99 7.75 20.41
C ILE A 151 19.97 6.65 20.01
N ASP A 152 21.06 7.04 19.35
CA ASP A 152 22.24 6.19 19.19
C ASP A 152 22.79 5.88 20.60
N GLU A 153 22.82 4.61 20.97
CA GLU A 153 23.77 4.06 21.95
C GLU A 153 24.91 3.35 21.22
#